data_AF-A0AAX4JT35-F1
#
_entry.id   AF-A0AAX4JT35-F1
#
_cell.length_a   1.000
_cell.length_b   1.000
_cell.length_c   1.000
_cell.angle_alpha   90.00
_cell.angle_beta   90.00
_cell.angle_gamma   90.00
#
_symmetry.space_group_name_H-M   'P 1'
#
loop_
_entity.id
_entity.type
_entity.pdbx_description
1 polymer ?
#
loop_
_entity_poly.entity_id
_entity_poly.type
_entity_poly.pdbx_seq_one_letter_code
_entity_poly.pdbx_strand_id
1 'polypeptide(L)'
;MAELTLFSTMVCPMPFALRKKMFHFLSENPIVAKVQYGLKITFIFVAVLFVDAVQRMVRIAQEGAAAKAKPDMVDARTETNYAARRFYAQRNLYLTGATLFLSLLLARVFYIVLDFIHVQENYTTLQTKVAKQSGASGENEELRKQIKELEAQLKVSQGKDRDFDTLKKQANQQNAEYNRLADEHNKATGSVSNKKAD
;
A
#
# COMPACT_ATOMS: atom_id res chain seq x y z
N MET A 1 27.63 0.03 -16.77
CA MET A 1 26.78 1.19 -16.41
C MET A 1 25.31 0.84 -16.37
N ALA A 2 24.72 0.21 -17.41
CA ALA A 2 23.31 -0.18 -17.40
C ALA A 2 22.90 -1.05 -16.19
N GLU A 3 23.70 -2.06 -15.82
CA GLU A 3 23.43 -2.90 -14.63
C GLU A 3 23.50 -2.11 -13.32
N LEU A 4 24.41 -1.13 -13.23
CA LEU A 4 24.57 -0.28 -12.05
C LEU A 4 23.38 0.65 -11.87
N THR A 5 22.89 1.24 -12.97
CA THR A 5 21.68 2.06 -12.98
C THR A 5 20.46 1.22 -12.64
N LEU A 6 20.31 0.05 -13.25
CA LEU A 6 19.22 -0.88 -12.95
C LEU A 6 19.21 -1.27 -11.47
N PHE A 7 20.38 -1.61 -10.91
CA PHE A 7 20.54 -1.94 -9.51
C PHE A 7 20.15 -0.77 -8.59
N SER A 8 20.67 0.42 -8.85
CA SER A 8 20.34 1.61 -8.06
C SER A 8 18.85 1.95 -8.10
N THR A 9 18.20 1.84 -9.26
CA THR A 9 16.74 2.07 -9.38
C THR A 9 15.93 1.00 -8.66
N MET A 10 16.38 -0.26 -8.70
CA MET A 10 15.69 -1.39 -8.09
C MET A 10 15.85 -1.44 -6.56
N VAL A 11 17.02 -1.06 -6.06
CA VAL A 11 17.34 -0.99 -4.63
C VAL A 11 16.74 0.27 -3.99
N CYS A 12 16.48 1.33 -4.76
CA CYS A 12 15.83 2.53 -4.25
C CYS A 12 14.53 2.16 -3.50
N PRO A 13 14.36 2.60 -2.24
CA PRO A 13 13.14 2.38 -1.48
C PRO A 13 12.00 3.20 -2.08
N MET A 14 11.36 2.66 -3.13
CA MET A 14 10.18 3.26 -3.72
C MET A 14 8.91 2.91 -2.92
N PRO A 15 7.95 3.85 -2.83
CA PRO A 15 6.69 3.64 -2.15
C PRO A 15 5.88 2.52 -2.81
N PHE A 16 5.15 1.76 -1.98
CA PHE A 16 4.50 0.50 -2.32
C PHE A 16 3.61 0.55 -3.57
N ALA A 17 2.83 1.62 -3.75
CA ALA A 17 1.93 1.77 -4.90
C ALA A 17 2.70 1.87 -6.24
N LEU A 18 3.85 2.56 -6.25
CA LEU A 18 4.71 2.70 -7.42
C LEU A 18 5.42 1.38 -7.74
N ARG A 19 5.94 0.68 -6.72
CA ARG A 19 6.52 -0.67 -6.90
C ARG A 19 5.50 -1.64 -7.47
N LYS A 20 4.29 -1.69 -6.92
CA LYS A 20 3.22 -2.57 -7.42
C LYS A 20 2.91 -2.27 -8.89
N LYS A 21 2.71 -1.01 -9.25
CA LYS A 21 2.34 -0.63 -10.63
C LYS A 21 3.46 -0.92 -11.62
N MET A 22 4.71 -0.65 -11.26
CA MET A 22 5.88 -0.95 -12.10
C MET A 22 6.11 -2.45 -12.27
N PHE A 23 6.01 -3.24 -11.20
CA PHE A 23 6.24 -4.68 -11.27
C PHE A 23 5.06 -5.46 -11.84
N HIS A 24 3.82 -5.00 -11.67
CA HIS A 24 2.67 -5.57 -12.38
C HIS A 24 2.79 -5.32 -13.89
N PHE A 25 3.18 -4.09 -14.29
CA PHE A 25 3.44 -3.76 -15.69
C PHE A 25 4.64 -4.52 -16.27
N LEU A 26 5.68 -4.77 -15.47
CA LEU A 26 6.79 -5.67 -15.85
C LEU A 26 6.29 -7.12 -15.96
N SER A 27 5.60 -7.65 -14.95
CA SER A 27 5.23 -9.06 -14.85
C SER A 27 4.12 -9.50 -15.80
N GLU A 28 3.17 -8.63 -16.16
CA GLU A 28 2.15 -8.94 -17.18
C GLU A 28 2.73 -8.96 -18.59
N ASN A 29 3.87 -8.29 -18.80
CA ASN A 29 4.43 -8.19 -20.13
C ASN A 29 5.21 -9.47 -20.48
N PRO A 30 4.82 -10.24 -21.51
CA PRO A 30 5.53 -11.45 -21.94
C PRO A 30 7.00 -11.18 -22.33
N ILE A 31 7.36 -9.90 -22.51
CA ILE A 31 8.74 -9.45 -22.71
C ILE A 31 9.61 -9.74 -21.48
N VAL A 32 9.09 -9.67 -20.25
CA VAL A 32 9.91 -9.86 -19.03
C VAL A 32 10.38 -11.29 -18.86
N ALA A 33 9.55 -12.28 -19.22
CA ALA A 33 9.99 -13.67 -19.27
C ALA A 33 11.17 -13.84 -20.23
N LYS A 34 11.10 -13.25 -21.44
CA LYS A 34 12.19 -13.28 -22.43
C LYS A 34 13.44 -12.54 -21.94
N VAL A 35 13.28 -11.41 -21.27
CA VAL A 35 14.38 -10.65 -20.64
C VAL A 35 15.06 -11.48 -19.55
N GLN A 36 14.30 -12.23 -18.74
CA GLN A 36 14.87 -13.11 -17.72
C GLN A 36 15.73 -14.23 -18.34
N TYR A 37 15.28 -14.83 -19.44
CA TYR A 37 16.10 -15.79 -20.19
C TYR A 37 17.37 -15.14 -20.75
N GLY A 38 17.25 -13.95 -21.35
CA GLY A 38 18.40 -13.18 -21.82
C GLY A 38 19.40 -12.86 -20.71
N LEU A 39 18.91 -12.47 -19.53
CA LEU A 39 19.73 -12.14 -18.36
C LEU A 39 20.45 -13.38 -17.80
N LYS A 40 19.81 -14.56 -17.81
CA LYS A 40 20.47 -15.84 -17.47
C LYS A 40 21.56 -16.21 -18.47
N ILE A 41 21.34 -16.01 -19.78
CA ILE A 41 22.35 -16.30 -20.80
C ILE A 41 23.55 -15.36 -20.64
N THR A 42 23.32 -14.05 -20.51
CA THR A 42 24.38 -13.06 -20.27
C THR A 42 25.17 -13.38 -18.99
N PHE A 43 24.49 -13.84 -17.94
CA PHE A 43 25.14 -14.26 -16.70
C PHE A 43 26.16 -15.40 -16.92
N ILE A 44 25.80 -16.42 -17.71
CA ILE A 44 26.71 -17.52 -18.04
C ILE A 44 27.94 -17.00 -18.81
N PHE A 45 27.75 -16.10 -19.78
CA PHE A 45 28.86 -15.47 -20.50
C PHE A 45 29.78 -14.67 -19.57
N VAL A 46 29.24 -13.86 -18.67
CA VAL A 46 30.02 -13.09 -17.69
C VAL A 46 30.77 -14.04 -16.74
N ALA A 47 30.16 -15.16 -16.33
CA ALA A 47 30.81 -16.17 -15.52
C ALA A 47 31.98 -16.85 -16.23
N VAL A 48 31.84 -17.19 -17.52
CA VAL A 48 32.94 -17.74 -18.31
C VAL A 48 34.07 -16.71 -18.47
N LEU A 49 33.75 -15.45 -18.76
CA LEU A 49 34.74 -14.37 -18.85
C LEU A 49 35.45 -14.12 -17.51
N PHE A 50 34.74 -14.26 -16.39
CA PHE A 50 35.32 -14.16 -15.06
C PHE A 50 36.32 -15.30 -14.81
N VAL A 51 35.97 -16.54 -15.16
CA VAL A 51 36.88 -17.68 -15.05
C VAL A 51 38.11 -17.50 -15.95
N ASP A 52 37.95 -17.02 -17.19
CA ASP A 52 39.07 -16.68 -18.06
C ASP A 52 39.98 -15.60 -17.43
N ALA A 53 39.39 -14.54 -16.88
CA ALA A 53 40.13 -13.48 -16.20
C ALA A 53 40.90 -14.00 -14.97
N VAL A 54 40.31 -14.91 -14.19
CA VAL A 54 40.98 -15.59 -13.06
C VAL A 54 42.16 -16.42 -13.56
N GLN A 55 41.93 -17.27 -14.57
CA GLN A 55 42.97 -18.12 -15.14
C GLN A 55 44.13 -17.29 -15.70
N ARG A 56 43.83 -16.21 -16.43
CA ARG A 56 44.84 -15.26 -16.92
C ARG A 56 45.61 -14.60 -15.76
N MET A 57 44.93 -14.18 -14.70
CA MET A 57 45.59 -13.55 -13.56
C MET A 57 46.49 -14.54 -12.80
N VAL A 58 46.05 -15.79 -12.59
CA VAL A 58 46.85 -16.84 -11.97
C VAL A 58 48.08 -17.15 -12.81
N ARG A 59 47.92 -17.30 -14.13
CA ARG A 59 49.04 -17.52 -15.06
C ARG A 59 50.08 -16.40 -14.97
N ILE A 60 49.64 -15.14 -15.01
CA ILE A 60 50.56 -13.99 -14.88
C ILE A 60 51.24 -14.02 -13.51
N ALA A 61 50.53 -14.33 -12.43
CA ALA A 61 51.13 -14.43 -11.10
C ALA A 61 52.22 -15.52 -11.03
N GLN A 62 52.01 -16.67 -11.68
CA GLN A 62 52.98 -17.75 -11.80
C GLN A 62 54.20 -17.34 -12.64
N GLU A 63 53.99 -16.67 -13.77
CA GLU A 63 55.08 -16.13 -14.62
C GLU A 63 55.96 -15.16 -13.81
N GLY A 64 55.38 -14.34 -12.94
CA GLY A 64 56.13 -13.46 -12.04
C GLY A 64 56.86 -14.16 -10.91
N ALA A 65 56.28 -15.22 -10.33
CA ALA A 65 56.94 -16.02 -9.31
C ALA A 65 58.15 -16.77 -9.88
N ALA A 66 58.02 -17.32 -11.10
CA ALA A 66 59.11 -17.98 -11.82
C ALA A 66 60.23 -17.01 -12.22
N ALA A 67 59.89 -15.77 -12.62
CA ALA A 67 60.87 -14.72 -12.92
C ALA A 67 61.68 -14.32 -11.67
N LYS A 68 61.04 -14.23 -10.50
CA LYS A 68 61.73 -13.96 -9.22
C LYS A 68 62.63 -15.11 -8.76
N ALA A 69 62.33 -16.35 -9.14
CA ALA A 69 63.11 -17.53 -8.79
C ALA A 69 64.37 -17.71 -9.66
N LYS A 70 64.47 -17.02 -10.81
CA LYS A 70 65.64 -17.02 -11.70
C LYS A 70 66.27 -15.61 -11.73
N PRO A 71 67.09 -15.25 -10.73
CA PRO A 71 67.67 -13.90 -10.60
C PRO A 71 68.69 -13.52 -11.69
N ASP A 72 69.18 -14.48 -12.49
CA ASP A 72 70.32 -14.30 -13.39
C ASP A 72 69.99 -13.59 -14.73
N MET A 73 68.72 -13.19 -14.96
CA MET A 73 68.27 -12.56 -16.21
C MET A 73 67.15 -11.52 -15.99
N VAL A 74 67.22 -10.75 -14.91
CA VAL A 74 66.21 -9.72 -14.60
C VAL A 74 66.62 -8.39 -15.24
N ASP A 75 66.26 -8.21 -16.51
CA ASP A 75 66.33 -6.90 -17.17
C ASP A 75 65.22 -5.97 -16.63
N ALA A 76 65.55 -4.71 -16.35
CA ALA A 76 64.61 -3.71 -15.82
C ALA A 76 63.40 -3.47 -16.76
N ARG A 77 63.58 -3.74 -18.06
CA ARG A 77 62.48 -3.77 -19.05
C ARG A 77 61.51 -4.93 -18.84
N THR A 78 61.98 -6.08 -18.37
CA THR A 78 61.15 -7.26 -18.13
C THR A 78 60.27 -7.06 -16.88
N GLU A 79 60.84 -6.45 -15.84
CA GLU A 79 60.12 -6.09 -14.60
C GLU A 79 58.99 -5.08 -14.85
N THR A 80 59.26 -4.02 -15.62
CA THR A 80 58.26 -3.00 -15.97
C THR A 80 57.13 -3.57 -16.85
N ASN A 81 57.45 -4.43 -17.82
CA ASN A 81 56.45 -5.11 -18.63
C ASN A 81 55.58 -6.08 -17.81
N TYR A 82 56.18 -6.79 -16.85
CA TYR A 82 55.45 -7.68 -15.95
C TYR A 82 54.48 -6.91 -15.04
N ALA A 83 54.96 -5.82 -14.41
CA ALA A 83 54.13 -4.98 -13.56
C ALA A 83 52.91 -4.43 -14.33
N ALA A 84 53.11 -3.93 -15.55
CA ALA A 84 52.03 -3.46 -16.41
C ALA A 84 50.99 -4.56 -16.69
N ARG A 85 51.42 -5.74 -17.14
CA ARG A 85 50.53 -6.89 -17.42
C ARG A 85 49.72 -7.31 -16.19
N ARG A 86 50.33 -7.29 -15.00
CA ARG A 86 49.66 -7.59 -13.74
C ARG A 86 48.57 -6.56 -13.40
N PHE A 87 48.84 -5.27 -13.55
CA PHE A 87 47.83 -4.23 -13.31
C PHE A 87 46.64 -4.34 -14.27
N TYR A 88 46.89 -4.63 -15.56
CA TYR A 88 45.82 -4.85 -16.52
C TYR A 88 44.96 -6.07 -16.18
N ALA A 89 45.58 -7.20 -15.85
CA ALA A 89 44.86 -8.42 -15.48
C ALA A 89 44.06 -8.25 -14.18
N GLN A 90 44.64 -7.55 -13.18
CA GLN A 90 43.99 -7.27 -11.91
C GLN A 90 42.76 -6.38 -12.09
N ARG A 91 42.86 -5.29 -12.87
CA ARG A 91 41.71 -4.42 -13.16
C ARG A 91 40.60 -5.17 -13.90
N ASN A 92 40.98 -5.95 -14.92
CA ASN A 92 40.01 -6.71 -15.70
C ASN A 92 39.30 -7.75 -14.83
N LEU A 93 40.02 -8.47 -13.97
CA LEU A 93 39.42 -9.41 -13.03
C LEU A 93 38.41 -8.71 -12.10
N TYR A 94 38.78 -7.59 -11.46
CA TYR A 94 37.87 -6.88 -10.58
C TYR A 94 36.65 -6.33 -11.32
N LEU A 95 36.82 -5.83 -12.54
CA LEU A 95 35.70 -5.34 -13.35
C LEU A 95 34.73 -6.47 -13.68
N THR A 96 35.22 -7.60 -14.21
CA THR A 96 34.38 -8.78 -14.49
C THR A 96 33.76 -9.38 -13.24
N GLY A 97 34.49 -9.39 -12.11
CA GLY A 97 33.98 -9.89 -10.84
C GLY A 97 32.89 -9.02 -10.24
N ALA A 98 33.04 -7.70 -10.33
CA ALA A 98 32.01 -6.74 -9.90
C ALA A 98 30.74 -6.86 -10.75
N THR A 99 30.88 -7.02 -12.08
CA THR A 99 29.74 -7.30 -12.99
C THR A 99 29.03 -8.58 -12.57
N LEU A 100 29.75 -9.67 -12.38
CA LEU A 100 29.17 -10.95 -11.97
C LEU A 100 28.44 -10.87 -10.62
N PHE A 101 29.05 -10.21 -9.64
CA PHE A 101 28.46 -9.99 -8.33
C PHE A 101 27.17 -9.15 -8.42
N LEU A 102 27.20 -8.08 -9.22
CA LEU A 102 26.05 -7.22 -9.45
C LEU A 102 24.91 -7.96 -10.15
N SER A 103 25.21 -8.82 -11.13
CA SER A 103 24.22 -9.67 -11.79
C SER A 103 23.57 -10.65 -10.81
N LEU A 104 24.34 -11.26 -9.89
CA LEU A 104 23.79 -12.13 -8.84
C LEU A 104 22.89 -11.37 -7.87
N LEU A 105 23.34 -10.19 -7.42
CA LEU A 105 22.57 -9.30 -6.55
C LEU A 105 21.26 -8.89 -7.22
N LEU A 106 21.30 -8.48 -8.48
CA LEU A 106 20.11 -8.12 -9.25
C LEU A 106 19.12 -9.29 -9.34
N ALA A 107 19.61 -10.50 -9.66
CA ALA A 107 18.76 -11.67 -9.70
C ALA A 107 18.11 -11.94 -8.33
N ARG A 108 18.88 -11.88 -7.25
CA ARG A 108 18.36 -12.11 -5.89
C ARG A 108 17.36 -11.04 -5.46
N VAL A 109 17.67 -9.77 -5.68
CA VAL A 109 16.79 -8.64 -5.35
C VAL A 109 15.49 -8.71 -6.17
N PHE A 110 15.56 -9.13 -7.43
CA PHE A 110 14.36 -9.33 -8.26
C PHE A 110 13.39 -10.33 -7.65
N TYR A 111 13.86 -11.52 -7.24
CA TYR A 111 12.97 -12.50 -6.61
C TYR A 111 12.46 -12.04 -5.24
N ILE A 112 13.30 -11.39 -4.43
CA ILE A 112 12.88 -10.86 -3.14
C ILE A 112 11.77 -9.82 -3.31
N VAL A 113 11.89 -8.93 -4.30
CA VAL A 113 10.86 -7.91 -4.55
C VAL A 113 9.57 -8.53 -5.06
N LEU A 114 9.63 -9.56 -5.90
CA LEU A 114 8.44 -10.30 -6.33
C LEU A 114 7.74 -10.99 -5.15
N ASP A 115 8.49 -11.74 -4.33
CA ASP A 115 7.93 -12.37 -3.14
C ASP A 115 7.33 -11.35 -2.18
N PHE A 116 8.00 -10.21 -1.98
CA PHE A 116 7.49 -9.13 -1.15
C PHE A 116 6.13 -8.60 -1.67
N ILE A 117 5.98 -8.42 -2.99
CA ILE A 117 4.72 -7.99 -3.60
C ILE A 117 3.63 -9.05 -3.39
N HIS A 118 3.91 -10.33 -3.67
CA HIS A 118 2.94 -11.41 -3.49
C HIS A 118 2.48 -11.54 -2.03
N VAL A 119 3.41 -11.48 -1.07
CA VAL A 119 3.09 -11.52 0.37
C VAL A 119 2.20 -10.34 0.75
N GLN A 120 2.47 -9.15 0.23
CA GLN A 120 1.67 -7.97 0.57
C GLN A 120 0.30 -7.94 -0.12
N GLU A 121 0.16 -8.50 -1.32
CA GLU A 121 -1.15 -8.73 -1.95
C GLU A 121 -1.99 -9.75 -1.17
N ASN A 122 -1.38 -10.86 -0.75
CA ASN A 122 -2.03 -11.83 0.11
C ASN A 122 -2.45 -11.21 1.45
N TYR A 123 -1.62 -10.35 2.03
CA TYR A 123 -1.96 -9.62 3.25
C TYR A 123 -3.14 -8.64 3.06
N THR A 124 -3.13 -7.86 1.98
CA THR A 124 -4.21 -6.89 1.68
C THR A 124 -5.54 -7.60 1.36
N THR A 125 -5.48 -8.70 0.61
CA THR A 125 -6.67 -9.52 0.33
C THR A 125 -7.19 -10.21 1.59
N LEU A 126 -6.32 -10.70 2.48
CA LEU A 126 -6.71 -11.20 3.79
C LEU A 126 -7.35 -10.11 4.63
N GLN A 127 -6.75 -8.91 4.75
CA GLN A 127 -7.37 -7.79 5.48
C GLN A 127 -8.74 -7.43 4.92
N THR A 128 -8.89 -7.40 3.59
CA THR A 128 -10.17 -7.09 2.95
C THR A 128 -11.20 -8.19 3.21
N LYS A 129 -10.79 -9.46 3.17
CA LYS A 129 -11.67 -10.60 3.51
C LYS A 129 -12.05 -10.56 4.97
N VAL A 130 -11.11 -10.33 5.89
CA VAL A 130 -11.37 -10.19 7.33
C VAL A 130 -12.30 -9.02 7.58
N ALA A 131 -12.09 -7.85 6.97
CA ALA A 131 -12.96 -6.68 7.10
C ALA A 131 -14.39 -6.93 6.55
N LYS A 132 -14.52 -7.72 5.48
CA LYS A 132 -15.82 -8.15 4.94
C LYS A 132 -16.48 -9.23 5.80
N GLN A 133 -15.69 -10.13 6.39
CA GLN A 133 -16.15 -11.25 7.20
C GLN A 133 -16.44 -10.84 8.65
N SER A 134 -15.85 -9.74 9.13
CA SER A 134 -16.10 -9.16 10.46
C SER A 134 -17.33 -8.25 10.51
N GLY A 135 -18.18 -8.22 9.46
CA GLY A 135 -19.51 -7.56 9.48
C GLY A 135 -19.49 -6.02 9.57
N ALA A 136 -18.33 -5.42 9.86
CA ALA A 136 -18.23 -4.03 10.29
C ALA A 136 -18.66 -2.99 9.24
N SER A 137 -18.72 -3.33 7.94
CA SER A 137 -19.21 -2.39 6.92
C SER A 137 -20.70 -2.55 6.61
N GLY A 138 -21.25 -3.78 6.64
CA GLY A 138 -22.66 -4.03 6.34
C GLY A 138 -23.58 -3.73 7.52
N GLU A 139 -23.19 -4.18 8.70
CA GLU A 139 -23.98 -4.02 9.93
C GLU A 139 -24.03 -2.55 10.38
N ASN A 140 -22.93 -1.80 10.21
CA ASN A 140 -22.91 -0.36 10.48
C ASN A 140 -23.82 0.46 9.55
N GLU A 141 -23.99 0.02 8.30
CA GLU A 141 -24.81 0.76 7.34
C GLU A 141 -26.31 0.53 7.60
N GLU A 142 -26.71 -0.70 7.95
CA GLU A 142 -28.06 -1.02 8.40
C GLU A 142 -28.40 -0.36 9.73
N LEU A 143 -27.49 -0.40 10.72
CA LEU A 143 -27.66 0.28 12.01
C LEU A 143 -27.81 1.80 11.82
N ARG A 144 -27.04 2.42 10.91
CA ARG A 144 -27.18 3.85 10.60
C ARG A 144 -28.51 4.20 9.93
N LYS A 145 -29.07 3.31 9.10
CA LYS A 145 -30.40 3.48 8.51
C LYS A 145 -31.49 3.38 9.58
N GLN A 146 -31.41 2.38 10.45
CA GLN A 146 -32.36 2.22 11.55
C GLN A 146 -32.32 3.41 12.52
N ILE A 147 -31.14 3.89 12.90
CA ILE A 147 -31.01 5.08 13.77
C ILE A 147 -31.68 6.30 13.15
N LYS A 148 -31.48 6.57 11.85
CA LYS A 148 -32.14 7.69 11.17
C LYS A 148 -33.66 7.53 11.12
N GLU A 149 -34.16 6.33 10.91
CA GLU A 149 -35.60 6.07 10.86
C GLU A 149 -36.24 6.20 12.25
N LEU A 150 -35.60 5.67 13.29
CA LEU A 150 -36.01 5.84 14.68
C LEU A 150 -36.00 7.32 15.11
N GLU A 151 -34.99 8.10 14.73
CA GLU A 151 -34.94 9.55 14.99
C GLU A 151 -36.08 10.30 14.28
N ALA A 152 -36.41 9.92 13.04
CA ALA A 152 -37.51 10.52 12.31
C ALA A 152 -38.86 10.20 12.97
N GLN A 153 -39.09 8.95 13.38
CA GLN A 153 -40.29 8.54 14.10
C GLN A 153 -40.43 9.25 15.46
N LEU A 154 -39.32 9.42 16.18
CA LEU A 154 -39.31 10.09 17.48
C LEU A 154 -39.66 11.58 17.36
N LYS A 155 -39.18 12.26 16.32
CA LYS A 155 -39.59 13.64 16.01
C LYS A 155 -41.07 13.76 15.67
N VAL A 156 -41.62 12.80 14.91
CA VAL A 156 -43.05 12.77 14.59
C VAL A 156 -43.89 12.56 15.84
N SER A 157 -43.48 11.65 16.74
CA SER A 157 -44.19 11.42 18.00
C SER A 157 -44.16 12.65 18.90
N GLN A 158 -43.00 13.31 19.05
CA GLN A 158 -42.88 14.55 19.81
C GLN A 158 -43.70 15.70 19.22
N GLY A 159 -43.85 15.76 17.89
CA GLY A 159 -44.76 16.71 17.24
C GLY A 159 -46.22 16.48 17.65
N LYS A 160 -46.66 15.21 17.63
CA LYS A 160 -48.02 14.84 18.04
C LYS A 160 -48.33 15.19 19.49
N ASP A 161 -47.38 15.02 20.41
CA ASP A 161 -47.57 15.40 21.82
C ASP A 161 -47.75 16.91 21.98
N ARG A 162 -47.00 17.73 21.23
CA ARG A 162 -47.14 19.19 21.24
C ARG A 162 -48.47 19.64 20.64
N ASP A 163 -48.92 18.99 19.58
CA ASP A 163 -50.23 19.25 18.97
C ASP A 163 -51.35 18.86 19.92
N PHE A 164 -51.23 17.74 20.62
CA PHE A 164 -52.19 17.30 21.64
C PHE A 164 -52.30 18.29 22.80
N ASP A 165 -51.18 18.78 23.33
CA ASP A 165 -51.17 19.82 24.37
C ASP A 165 -51.79 21.14 23.88
N THR A 166 -51.54 21.51 22.62
CA THR A 166 -52.13 22.70 22.00
C THR A 166 -53.64 22.55 21.85
N LEU A 167 -54.12 21.40 21.37
CA LEU A 167 -55.55 21.08 21.27
C LEU A 167 -56.22 21.08 22.64
N LYS A 168 -55.56 20.54 23.68
CA LYS A 168 -56.08 20.56 25.05
C LYS A 168 -56.23 21.98 25.59
N LYS A 169 -55.26 22.86 25.32
CA LYS A 169 -55.35 24.29 25.68
C LYS A 169 -56.49 24.98 24.94
N GLN A 170 -56.62 24.76 23.63
CA GLN A 170 -57.70 25.33 22.82
C GLN A 170 -59.07 24.86 23.30
N ALA A 171 -59.24 23.57 23.58
CA ALA A 171 -60.50 23.01 24.09
C ALA A 171 -60.88 23.61 25.47
N ASN A 172 -59.91 23.75 26.38
CA ASN A 172 -60.15 24.37 27.68
C ASN A 172 -60.53 25.85 27.57
N GLN A 173 -59.85 26.60 26.69
CA GLN A 173 -60.16 28.00 26.44
C GLN A 173 -61.54 28.16 25.81
N GLN A 174 -61.89 27.31 24.84
CA GLN A 174 -63.22 27.30 24.22
C GLN A 174 -64.31 26.97 25.24
N ASN A 175 -64.10 25.99 26.12
CA ASN A 175 -65.05 25.64 27.19
C ASN A 175 -65.24 26.81 28.18
N ALA A 176 -64.16 27.51 28.56
CA ALA A 176 -64.24 28.70 29.40
C ALA A 176 -65.08 29.82 28.75
N GLU A 177 -64.87 30.08 27.45
CA GLU A 177 -65.66 31.07 26.70
C GLU A 177 -67.13 30.62 26.54
N TYR A 178 -67.39 29.34 26.31
CA TYR A 178 -68.76 28.81 26.29
C TYR A 178 -69.49 29.02 27.62
N ASN A 179 -68.84 28.73 28.75
CA ASN A 179 -69.43 28.92 30.08
C ASN A 179 -69.68 30.41 30.36
N ARG A 180 -68.74 31.28 29.99
CA ARG A 180 -68.89 32.73 30.11
C ARG A 180 -70.07 33.25 29.27
N LEU A 181 -70.15 32.83 28.01
CA LEU A 181 -71.23 33.24 27.11
C LEU A 181 -72.59 32.70 27.59
N ALA A 182 -72.63 31.49 28.14
CA ALA A 182 -73.83 30.93 28.77
C ALA A 182 -74.24 31.73 30.02
N ASP A 183 -73.30 32.14 30.86
CA ASP A 183 -73.56 33.00 32.02
C ASP A 183 -74.06 34.39 31.59
N GLU A 184 -73.47 34.98 30.56
CA GLU A 184 -73.92 36.26 29.98
C GLU A 184 -75.33 36.14 29.37
N HIS A 185 -75.62 35.07 28.63
CA HIS A 185 -76.96 34.78 28.12
C HIS A 185 -77.96 34.55 29.25
N ASN A 186 -77.63 33.77 30.28
CA ASN A 186 -78.50 33.54 31.43
C ASN A 186 -78.82 34.84 32.20
N LYS A 187 -77.85 35.74 32.31
CA LYS A 187 -78.05 37.09 32.89
C LYS A 187 -78.92 37.99 32.01
N ALA A 188 -78.73 37.96 30.69
CA ALA A 188 -79.49 38.80 29.76
C ALA A 188 -80.94 38.31 29.52
N THR A 189 -81.17 36.99 29.60
CA THR A 189 -82.48 36.36 29.29
C THR A 189 -83.34 36.11 30.54
N GLY A 190 -82.88 36.49 31.73
CA GLY A 190 -83.67 36.53 32.97
C GLY A 190 -84.04 35.17 33.59
N SER A 191 -83.50 34.06 33.11
CA SER A 191 -83.78 32.72 33.63
C SER A 191 -82.83 32.34 34.77
N VAL A 192 -82.94 33.02 35.92
CA VAL A 192 -82.29 32.58 37.16
C VAL A 192 -83.19 31.50 37.80
N SER A 193 -83.02 30.23 37.41
CA SER A 193 -83.62 29.11 38.13
C SER A 193 -82.84 28.87 39.43
N ASN A 194 -83.44 29.23 40.55
CA ASN A 194 -82.90 29.01 41.89
C ASN A 194 -83.14 27.56 42.33
N LYS A 195 -82.26 26.63 41.96
CA LYS A 195 -82.34 25.22 42.40
C LYS A 195 -81.79 24.99 43.82
N LYS A 196 -82.12 25.89 44.76
CA LYS A 196 -81.97 25.67 46.21
C LYS A 196 -83.31 25.73 46.95
N ALA A 197 -84.42 25.77 46.20
CA ALA A 197 -85.78 25.68 46.69
C ALA A 197 -86.60 24.75 45.77
N ASP A 198 -86.28 23.46 45.79
CA ASP A 198 -87.17 22.30 45.61
C ASP A 198 -86.39 21.03 46.00
#